data_AF-A0A352KIQ9-F1
#
_entry.id   AF-A0A352KIQ9-F1
#
_cell.length_a   1.000
_cell.length_b   1.000
_cell.length_c   1.000
_cell.angle_alpha   90.00
_cell.angle_beta   90.00
_cell.angle_gamma   90.00
#
_symmetry.space_group_name_H-M   'P 1'
#
loop_
_entity.id
_entity.type
_entity.pdbx_description
1 polymer ?
#
loop_
_entity_poly.entity_id
_entity_poly.type
_entity_poly.pdbx_seq_one_letter_code
_entity_poly.pdbx_strand_id
1 'polypeptide(L)'
;MPRLQSQTQKMDQLFAHSLDSLLAEYPESHQQRLRTYWDRFSQSLQETEMLLVWQAEFVRLLLRVWYASELVADYCIQQPSAFLGLKISGDMHRTYTPEEYAQIVSAPLAKVENDTELMSVLRQLRLREMVRIAWRDLLGWSDIDENLRDLSLLAEACIAESLLVIQRINEPKWGRPFTDDGQLVNAVVLGMGKLGARELNFSSDVDLIYTFEAPGETRDGEMSIDNHLYFEKIFKQLTSTLDTMTEEGFVFRVDTRLRPFGESGALVVSFAAFEDYYESYGRDWERYAFIKARVVAGCVQTGERLLMKLRPFVYRRYLDYSAFESLRQMKQLISSEVTRKGMQDNIKLGAGGIREIEFIGQMFQLIRGGRAWEYRCQQIRPILRLLQRDGYLHEEAVTELISGYEFLRKTEHRLQMWRDQQTHQLPVQPQAQEILATTMGFGDWEKFISELQSIRQKVQHHFENIVLMPGGPRAVPSEQSQFTHLWNSIDGVDNQTLINEDSVR
;
A
#
# COMPACT_ATOMS: atom_id res chain seq x y z
N MET A 1 -48.24 19.16 6.14
CA MET A 1 -48.09 17.81 6.71
C MET A 1 -48.63 16.71 5.78
N PRO A 2 -49.90 16.67 5.33
CA PRO A 2 -50.43 15.53 4.55
C PRO A 2 -49.94 15.45 3.09
N ARG A 3 -49.61 16.59 2.46
CA ARG A 3 -49.12 16.66 1.07
C ARG A 3 -47.65 16.25 0.90
N LEU A 4 -46.82 16.40 1.94
CA LEU A 4 -45.43 15.94 1.92
C LEU A 4 -45.40 14.41 2.07
N GLN A 5 -46.14 13.85 3.05
CA GLN A 5 -46.24 12.39 3.23
C GLN A 5 -46.83 11.65 2.00
N SER A 6 -47.81 12.24 1.30
CA SER A 6 -48.37 11.62 0.09
C SER A 6 -47.48 11.76 -1.15
N GLN A 7 -46.58 12.76 -1.21
CA GLN A 7 -45.54 12.86 -2.23
C GLN A 7 -44.39 11.91 -1.95
N THR A 8 -43.98 11.75 -0.68
CA THR A 8 -42.98 10.76 -0.25
C THR A 8 -43.45 9.34 -0.58
N GLN A 9 -44.67 8.95 -0.21
CA GLN A 9 -45.22 7.62 -0.54
C GLN A 9 -45.36 7.35 -2.05
N LYS A 10 -45.72 8.36 -2.86
CA LYS A 10 -45.77 8.21 -4.33
C LYS A 10 -44.39 8.14 -4.97
N MET A 11 -43.40 8.86 -4.43
CA MET A 11 -42.02 8.75 -4.86
C MET A 11 -41.43 7.39 -4.48
N ASP A 12 -41.67 6.91 -3.25
CA ASP A 12 -41.22 5.60 -2.79
C ASP A 12 -41.75 4.46 -3.68
N GLN A 13 -43.00 4.54 -4.15
CA GLN A 13 -43.58 3.56 -5.08
C GLN A 13 -43.02 3.64 -6.51
N LEU A 14 -42.74 4.85 -7.03
CA LEU A 14 -42.09 5.03 -8.33
C LEU A 14 -40.62 4.58 -8.31
N PHE A 15 -39.92 4.82 -7.19
CA PHE A 15 -38.55 4.38 -6.99
C PHE A 15 -38.44 2.88 -6.70
N ALA A 16 -39.39 2.25 -6.01
CA ALA A 16 -39.40 0.80 -5.78
C ALA A 16 -39.46 0.01 -7.09
N HIS A 17 -40.31 0.43 -8.04
CA HIS A 17 -40.36 -0.20 -9.36
C HIS A 17 -39.09 0.05 -10.18
N SER A 18 -38.44 1.21 -9.99
CA SER A 18 -37.12 1.49 -10.56
C SER A 18 -36.04 0.58 -9.96
N LEU A 19 -36.03 0.37 -8.64
CA LEU A 19 -35.01 -0.43 -7.96
C LEU A 19 -35.05 -1.90 -8.38
N ASP A 20 -36.24 -2.51 -8.45
CA ASP A 20 -36.38 -3.91 -8.89
C ASP A 20 -35.84 -4.10 -10.31
N SER A 21 -36.09 -3.14 -11.20
CA SER A 21 -35.52 -3.15 -12.56
C SER A 21 -34.00 -2.99 -12.56
N LEU A 22 -33.42 -2.20 -11.65
CA LEU A 22 -31.96 -2.04 -11.54
C LEU A 22 -31.30 -3.26 -10.92
N LEU A 23 -31.93 -3.90 -9.93
CA LEU A 23 -31.42 -5.12 -9.31
C LEU A 23 -31.42 -6.29 -10.30
N ALA A 24 -32.39 -6.34 -11.23
CA ALA A 24 -32.44 -7.33 -12.29
C ALA A 24 -31.24 -7.27 -13.27
N GLU A 25 -30.44 -6.19 -13.26
CA GLU A 25 -29.18 -6.09 -14.01
C GLU A 25 -28.05 -6.94 -13.41
N TYR A 26 -28.24 -7.48 -12.19
CA TYR A 26 -27.25 -8.29 -11.46
C TYR A 26 -27.69 -9.76 -11.34
N PRO A 27 -26.75 -10.71 -11.18
CA PRO A 27 -27.07 -12.12 -10.97
C PRO A 27 -27.97 -12.33 -9.74
N GLU A 28 -28.94 -13.25 -9.85
CA GLU A 28 -29.94 -13.52 -8.79
C GLU A 28 -29.29 -13.82 -7.43
N SER A 29 -28.12 -14.48 -7.44
CA SER A 29 -27.28 -14.79 -6.28
C SER A 29 -26.90 -13.56 -5.44
N HIS A 30 -26.89 -12.36 -6.03
CA HIS A 30 -26.44 -11.11 -5.41
C HIS A 30 -27.57 -10.09 -5.18
N GLN A 31 -28.73 -10.25 -5.81
CA GLN A 31 -29.83 -9.28 -5.73
C GLN A 31 -30.32 -9.07 -4.29
N GLN A 32 -30.45 -10.15 -3.51
CA GLN A 32 -30.90 -10.05 -2.12
C GLN A 32 -29.93 -9.26 -1.23
N ARG A 33 -28.62 -9.43 -1.46
CA ARG A 33 -27.59 -8.68 -0.73
C ARG A 33 -27.66 -7.19 -1.06
N LEU A 34 -27.75 -6.85 -2.35
CA LEU A 34 -27.86 -5.46 -2.80
C LEU A 34 -29.14 -4.78 -2.27
N ARG A 35 -30.27 -5.50 -2.26
CA ARG A 35 -31.52 -5.01 -1.65
C ARG A 35 -31.33 -4.72 -0.17
N THR A 36 -30.67 -5.63 0.56
CA THR A 36 -30.38 -5.45 1.99
C THR A 36 -29.53 -4.19 2.24
N TYR A 37 -28.51 -3.94 1.41
CA TYR A 37 -27.73 -2.70 1.51
C TYR A 37 -28.57 -1.46 1.24
N TRP A 38 -29.43 -1.50 0.22
CA TRP A 38 -30.33 -0.40 -0.13
C TRP A 38 -31.30 -0.07 1.00
N ASP A 39 -31.93 -1.08 1.61
CA ASP A 39 -32.89 -0.87 2.68
C ASP A 39 -32.21 -0.24 3.91
N ARG A 40 -31.04 -0.76 4.31
CA ARG A 40 -30.23 -0.20 5.42
C ARG A 40 -29.77 1.23 5.15
N PHE A 41 -29.33 1.52 3.92
CA PHE A 41 -28.90 2.85 3.53
C PHE A 41 -30.07 3.85 3.53
N SER A 42 -31.22 3.43 2.99
CA SER A 42 -32.44 4.24 2.96
C SER A 42 -32.92 4.59 4.36
N GLN A 43 -32.85 3.65 5.30
CA GLN A 43 -33.17 3.90 6.71
C GLN A 43 -32.21 4.93 7.33
N SER A 44 -30.89 4.78 7.14
CA SER A 44 -29.89 5.71 7.67
C SER A 44 -30.02 7.13 7.10
N LEU A 45 -30.46 7.25 5.85
CA LEU A 45 -30.75 8.56 5.23
C LEU A 45 -31.98 9.25 5.83
N GLN A 46 -33.02 8.49 6.17
CA GLN A 46 -34.22 9.07 6.81
C GLN A 46 -33.89 9.67 8.17
N GLU A 47 -32.98 9.04 8.92
CA GLU A 47 -32.50 9.51 10.22
C GLU A 47 -31.67 10.81 10.12
N THR A 48 -31.09 11.11 8.95
CA THR A 48 -30.26 12.31 8.75
C THR A 48 -31.01 13.54 8.25
N GLU A 49 -32.35 13.48 8.14
CA GLU A 49 -33.23 14.53 7.57
C GLU A 49 -32.84 15.02 6.15
N MET A 50 -31.92 14.33 5.48
CA MET A 50 -31.45 14.66 4.14
C MET A 50 -32.32 13.97 3.08
N LEU A 51 -33.39 14.65 2.65
CA LEU A 51 -34.17 14.22 1.49
C LEU A 51 -33.46 14.60 0.19
N LEU A 52 -32.58 13.72 -0.29
CA LEU A 52 -32.09 13.81 -1.68
C LEU A 52 -33.01 13.04 -2.62
N VAL A 53 -33.44 13.70 -3.69
CA VAL A 53 -34.01 13.03 -4.86
C VAL A 53 -32.85 12.35 -5.60
N TRP A 54 -32.79 11.03 -5.53
CA TRP A 54 -31.76 10.26 -6.22
C TRP A 54 -32.10 10.12 -7.70
N GLN A 55 -31.18 10.51 -8.57
CA GLN A 55 -31.32 10.23 -9.99
C GLN A 55 -31.09 8.74 -10.22
N ALA A 56 -31.89 8.10 -11.08
CA ALA A 56 -31.77 6.67 -11.39
C ALA A 56 -30.35 6.27 -11.81
N GLU A 57 -29.66 7.17 -12.54
CA GLU A 57 -28.27 6.96 -12.94
C GLU A 57 -27.31 6.88 -11.74
N PHE A 58 -27.49 7.72 -10.72
CA PHE A 58 -26.64 7.64 -9.52
C PHE A 58 -26.91 6.35 -8.74
N VAL A 59 -28.15 5.88 -8.68
CA VAL A 59 -28.50 4.61 -8.04
C VAL A 59 -27.85 3.44 -8.78
N ARG A 60 -27.81 3.47 -10.11
CA ARG A 60 -27.06 2.48 -10.92
C ARG A 60 -25.58 2.43 -10.54
N LEU A 61 -24.93 3.59 -10.46
CA LEU A 61 -23.52 3.68 -10.04
C LEU A 61 -23.32 3.15 -8.62
N LEU A 62 -24.20 3.50 -7.70
CA LEU A 62 -24.16 3.05 -6.30
C LEU A 62 -24.26 1.52 -6.20
N LEU A 63 -25.25 0.92 -6.86
CA LEU A 63 -25.42 -0.53 -6.89
C LEU A 63 -24.22 -1.23 -7.52
N ARG A 64 -23.61 -0.64 -8.55
CA ARG A 64 -22.41 -1.19 -9.19
C ARG A 64 -21.22 -1.24 -8.24
N VAL A 65 -21.03 -0.17 -7.46
CA VAL A 65 -19.96 -0.12 -6.46
C VAL A 65 -20.25 -1.06 -5.28
N TRP A 66 -21.47 -1.10 -4.77
CA TRP A 66 -21.86 -2.01 -3.67
C TRP A 66 -21.86 -3.49 -4.06
N TYR A 67 -22.10 -3.79 -5.34
CA TYR A 67 -21.93 -5.14 -5.86
C TYR A 67 -20.48 -5.61 -5.71
N ALA A 68 -19.54 -4.69 -5.90
CA ALA A 68 -18.12 -4.94 -5.94
C ALA A 68 -17.39 -4.72 -4.60
N SER A 69 -17.98 -3.98 -3.66
CA SER A 69 -17.35 -3.61 -2.39
C SER A 69 -18.36 -3.49 -1.26
N GLU A 70 -18.25 -4.40 -0.29
CA GLU A 70 -18.98 -4.33 0.97
C GLU A 70 -18.45 -3.18 1.83
N LEU A 71 -17.15 -2.89 1.79
CA LEU A 71 -16.56 -1.72 2.45
C LEU A 71 -17.30 -0.43 2.09
N VAL A 72 -17.52 -0.17 0.80
CA VAL A 72 -18.22 1.05 0.35
C VAL A 72 -19.68 1.02 0.74
N ALA A 73 -20.35 -0.15 0.66
CA ALA A 73 -21.74 -0.30 1.10
C ALA A 73 -21.89 0.02 2.60
N ASP A 74 -21.06 -0.56 3.44
CA ASP A 74 -21.07 -0.33 4.88
C ASP A 74 -20.74 1.13 5.21
N TYR A 75 -19.79 1.76 4.53
CA TYR A 75 -19.52 3.20 4.73
C TYR A 75 -20.72 4.08 4.37
N CYS A 76 -21.39 3.81 3.25
CA CYS A 76 -22.59 4.55 2.87
C CYS A 76 -23.69 4.41 3.94
N ILE A 77 -23.85 3.22 4.51
CA ILE A 77 -24.87 2.92 5.54
C ILE A 77 -24.51 3.53 6.90
N GLN A 78 -23.24 3.47 7.31
CA GLN A 78 -22.80 3.92 8.64
C GLN A 78 -22.52 5.43 8.67
N GLN A 79 -22.09 6.01 7.56
CA GLN A 79 -21.70 7.43 7.47
C GLN A 79 -22.36 8.12 6.25
N PRO A 80 -23.70 8.14 6.14
CA PRO A 80 -24.41 8.67 4.98
C PRO A 80 -24.08 10.15 4.71
N SER A 81 -23.91 10.97 5.76
CA SER A 81 -23.53 12.38 5.63
C SER A 81 -22.14 12.59 5.04
N ALA A 82 -21.17 11.78 5.46
CA ALA A 82 -19.80 11.87 4.94
C ALA A 82 -19.73 11.39 3.48
N PHE A 83 -20.46 10.33 3.14
CA PHE A 83 -20.63 9.87 1.75
C PHE A 83 -21.30 10.93 0.87
N LEU A 84 -22.39 11.56 1.34
CA LEU A 84 -23.04 12.63 0.62
C LEU A 84 -22.16 13.87 0.47
N GLY A 85 -21.31 14.15 1.46
CA GLY A 85 -20.27 15.17 1.37
C GLY A 85 -19.34 14.97 0.18
N LEU A 86 -18.86 13.74 -0.05
CA LEU A 86 -18.02 13.38 -1.22
C LEU A 86 -18.74 13.63 -2.56
N LYS A 87 -20.05 13.37 -2.60
CA LYS A 87 -20.88 13.61 -3.80
C LYS A 87 -21.07 15.12 -4.04
N ILE A 88 -21.42 15.87 -2.99
CA ILE A 88 -21.73 17.31 -3.08
C ILE A 88 -20.49 18.12 -3.40
N SER A 89 -19.33 17.78 -2.83
CA SER A 89 -18.07 18.46 -3.12
C SER A 89 -17.54 18.19 -4.53
N GLY A 90 -18.02 17.14 -5.20
CA GLY A 90 -17.49 16.67 -6.48
C GLY A 90 -16.19 15.86 -6.35
N ASP A 91 -15.74 15.57 -5.12
CA ASP A 91 -14.49 14.84 -4.85
C ASP A 91 -14.48 13.42 -5.45
N MET A 92 -15.65 12.78 -5.58
CA MET A 92 -15.78 11.49 -6.27
C MET A 92 -15.28 11.52 -7.73
N HIS A 93 -15.23 12.69 -8.37
CA HIS A 93 -14.93 12.84 -9.79
C HIS A 93 -13.51 13.33 -10.08
N ARG A 94 -12.72 13.68 -9.07
CA ARG A 94 -11.36 14.22 -9.27
C ARG A 94 -10.30 13.42 -8.52
N THR A 95 -9.05 13.57 -8.95
CA THR A 95 -7.84 13.20 -8.22
C THR A 95 -7.37 14.38 -7.37
N TYR A 96 -6.50 14.13 -6.40
CA TYR A 96 -5.88 15.19 -5.61
C TYR A 96 -4.38 15.30 -5.90
N THR A 97 -3.89 16.52 -5.84
CA THR A 97 -2.45 16.82 -5.80
C THR A 97 -1.85 16.45 -4.43
N PRO A 98 -0.52 16.29 -4.33
CA PRO A 98 0.15 16.10 -3.04
C PRO A 98 -0.21 17.20 -2.02
N GLU A 99 -0.29 18.45 -2.47
CA GLU A 99 -0.63 19.61 -1.64
C GLU A 99 -2.08 19.56 -1.14
N GLU A 100 -3.02 19.13 -2.00
CA GLU A 100 -4.41 18.91 -1.60
C GLU A 100 -4.52 17.79 -0.57
N TYR A 101 -3.82 16.67 -0.74
CA TYR A 101 -3.80 15.60 0.26
C TYR A 101 -3.25 16.08 1.61
N ALA A 102 -2.15 16.82 1.60
CA ALA A 102 -1.60 17.42 2.82
C ALA A 102 -2.64 18.32 3.50
N GLN A 103 -3.33 19.19 2.75
CA GLN A 103 -4.37 20.07 3.30
C GLN A 103 -5.60 19.32 3.82
N ILE A 104 -6.06 18.30 3.09
CA ILE A 104 -7.20 17.46 3.48
C ILE A 104 -6.92 16.77 4.82
N VAL A 105 -5.69 16.29 5.02
CA VAL A 105 -5.26 15.65 6.27
C VAL A 105 -4.98 16.67 7.37
N SER A 106 -4.27 17.76 7.07
CA SER A 106 -3.83 18.73 8.08
C SER A 106 -4.99 19.54 8.67
N ALA A 107 -6.01 19.87 7.86
CA ALA A 107 -7.08 20.77 8.28
C ALA A 107 -7.92 20.22 9.45
N PRO A 108 -8.39 18.95 9.44
CA PRO A 108 -9.05 18.34 10.59
C PRO A 108 -8.13 18.19 11.81
N LEU A 109 -6.82 18.00 11.58
CA LEU A 109 -5.83 17.78 12.64
C LEU A 109 -5.34 19.07 13.32
N ALA A 110 -5.67 20.24 12.77
CA ALA A 110 -5.20 21.52 13.27
C ALA A 110 -5.57 21.79 14.74
N LYS A 111 -6.73 21.27 15.19
CA LYS A 111 -7.27 21.47 16.55
C LYS A 111 -7.13 20.26 17.47
N VAL A 112 -6.47 19.20 17.02
CA VAL A 112 -6.30 17.98 17.81
C VAL A 112 -5.30 18.24 18.94
N GLU A 113 -5.72 17.98 20.17
CA GLU A 113 -4.91 18.27 21.37
C GLU A 113 -4.38 17.00 22.06
N ASN A 114 -4.91 15.83 21.71
CA ASN A 114 -4.54 14.56 22.34
C ASN A 114 -4.53 13.39 21.36
N ASP A 115 -3.94 12.28 21.80
CA ASP A 115 -3.73 11.08 20.99
C ASP A 115 -5.04 10.40 20.57
N THR A 116 -6.04 10.40 21.45
CA THR A 116 -7.35 9.77 21.18
C THR A 116 -8.06 10.47 20.02
N GLU A 117 -8.09 11.81 20.05
CA GLU A 117 -8.64 12.63 18.95
C GLU A 117 -7.85 12.43 17.66
N LEU A 118 -6.51 12.43 17.74
CA LEU A 118 -5.64 12.19 16.57
C LEU A 118 -5.99 10.86 15.91
N MET A 119 -6.07 9.80 16.71
CA MET A 119 -6.39 8.46 16.23
C MET A 119 -7.76 8.40 15.57
N SER A 120 -8.77 9.03 16.16
CA SER A 120 -10.14 9.00 15.63
C SER A 120 -10.25 9.75 14.30
N VAL A 121 -9.74 10.99 14.25
CA VAL A 121 -9.82 11.83 13.05
C VAL A 121 -9.09 11.19 11.86
N LEU A 122 -7.91 10.59 12.08
CA LEU A 122 -7.16 9.91 11.02
C LEU A 122 -7.90 8.70 10.44
N ARG A 123 -8.57 7.90 11.28
CA ARG A 123 -9.31 6.70 10.84
C ARG A 123 -10.52 7.07 10.00
N GLN A 124 -11.29 8.07 10.45
CA GLN A 124 -12.42 8.60 9.69
C GLN A 124 -11.97 9.16 8.33
N LEU A 125 -10.88 9.94 8.33
CA LEU A 125 -10.33 10.50 7.10
C LEU A 125 -9.83 9.42 6.15
N ARG A 126 -9.06 8.46 6.64
CA ARG A 126 -8.56 7.35 5.84
C ARG A 126 -9.72 6.57 5.23
N LEU A 127 -10.74 6.22 6.01
CA LEU A 127 -11.90 5.49 5.50
C LEU A 127 -12.65 6.29 4.40
N ARG A 128 -12.88 7.60 4.62
CA ARG A 128 -13.47 8.49 3.60
C ARG A 128 -12.70 8.44 2.28
N GLU A 129 -11.38 8.57 2.34
CA GLU A 129 -10.53 8.61 1.15
C GLU A 129 -10.42 7.25 0.47
N MET A 130 -10.34 6.16 1.23
CA MET A 130 -10.37 4.81 0.68
C MET A 130 -11.67 4.54 -0.08
N VAL A 131 -12.81 5.03 0.41
CA VAL A 131 -14.10 4.94 -0.29
C VAL A 131 -14.10 5.77 -1.57
N ARG A 132 -13.55 6.99 -1.55
CA ARG A 132 -13.41 7.83 -2.75
C ARG A 132 -12.57 7.14 -3.83
N ILE A 133 -11.43 6.56 -3.44
CA ILE A 133 -10.52 5.85 -4.33
C ILE A 133 -11.20 4.59 -4.90
N ALA A 134 -11.82 3.76 -4.04
CA ALA A 134 -12.56 2.58 -4.47
C ALA A 134 -13.70 2.93 -5.44
N TRP A 135 -14.46 4.00 -5.16
CA TRP A 135 -15.53 4.47 -6.02
C TRP A 135 -15.03 4.77 -7.44
N ARG A 136 -13.94 5.53 -7.56
CA ARG A 136 -13.33 5.86 -8.87
C ARG A 136 -12.84 4.62 -9.59
N ASP A 137 -12.14 3.74 -8.89
CA ASP A 137 -11.55 2.54 -9.49
C ASP A 137 -12.62 1.54 -9.95
N LEU A 138 -13.63 1.26 -9.12
CA LEU A 138 -14.68 0.28 -9.42
C LEU A 138 -15.60 0.73 -10.58
N LEU A 139 -15.75 2.04 -10.78
CA LEU A 139 -16.47 2.62 -11.91
C LEU A 139 -15.60 2.83 -13.16
N GLY A 140 -14.28 2.61 -13.05
CA GLY A 140 -13.33 2.83 -14.15
C GLY A 140 -13.09 4.31 -14.47
N TRP A 141 -13.26 5.19 -13.48
CA TRP A 141 -12.97 6.64 -13.60
C TRP A 141 -11.52 6.99 -13.28
N SER A 142 -10.75 6.04 -12.77
CA SER A 142 -9.31 6.12 -12.58
C SER A 142 -8.62 4.91 -13.21
N ASP A 143 -7.41 5.14 -13.72
CA ASP A 143 -6.51 4.07 -14.13
C ASP A 143 -5.69 3.55 -12.94
N ILE A 144 -4.89 2.50 -13.19
CA ILE A 144 -4.09 1.90 -12.12
C ILE A 144 -3.05 2.89 -11.57
N ASP A 145 -2.42 3.73 -12.39
CA ASP A 145 -1.39 4.67 -11.92
C ASP A 145 -2.01 5.75 -11.03
N GLU A 146 -3.20 6.24 -11.37
CA GLU A 146 -4.00 7.12 -10.51
C GLU A 146 -4.27 6.48 -9.16
N ASN A 147 -4.76 5.24 -9.13
CA ASN A 147 -5.09 4.56 -7.87
C ASN A 147 -3.86 4.34 -6.99
N LEU A 148 -2.77 3.83 -7.57
CA LEU A 148 -1.51 3.59 -6.87
C LEU A 148 -0.96 4.88 -6.25
N ARG A 149 -1.02 5.97 -7.00
CA ARG A 149 -0.60 7.31 -6.56
C ARG A 149 -1.50 7.84 -5.46
N ASP A 150 -2.82 7.82 -5.61
CA ASP A 150 -3.76 8.35 -4.63
C ASP A 150 -3.64 7.62 -3.28
N LEU A 151 -3.49 6.28 -3.31
CA LEU A 151 -3.23 5.48 -2.10
C LEU A 151 -1.91 5.86 -1.43
N SER A 152 -0.85 6.04 -2.22
CA SER A 152 0.47 6.42 -1.72
C SER A 152 0.49 7.83 -1.14
N LEU A 153 -0.15 8.80 -1.80
CA LEU A 153 -0.25 10.18 -1.33
C LEU A 153 -1.08 10.30 -0.06
N LEU A 154 -2.17 9.52 0.05
CA LEU A 154 -2.94 9.43 1.30
C LEU A 154 -2.06 8.93 2.45
N ALA A 155 -1.31 7.85 2.24
CA ALA A 155 -0.41 7.31 3.25
C ALA A 155 0.69 8.31 3.64
N GLU A 156 1.34 8.93 2.66
CA GLU A 156 2.35 9.97 2.89
C GLU A 156 1.80 11.12 3.74
N ALA A 157 0.64 11.67 3.37
CA ALA A 157 0.02 12.78 4.09
C ALA A 157 -0.38 12.38 5.53
N CYS A 158 -0.99 11.21 5.71
CA CYS A 158 -1.32 10.70 7.05
C CYS A 158 -0.07 10.56 7.92
N ILE A 159 1.03 9.99 7.40
CA ILE A 159 2.28 9.81 8.16
C ILE A 159 2.90 11.16 8.50
N ALA A 160 3.01 12.06 7.51
CA ALA A 160 3.64 13.37 7.68
C ALA A 160 2.89 14.26 8.67
N GLU A 161 1.58 14.41 8.52
CA GLU A 161 0.78 15.26 9.39
C GLU A 161 0.66 14.68 10.80
N SER A 162 0.58 13.34 10.94
CA SER A 162 0.60 12.69 12.26
C SER A 162 1.89 12.98 13.01
N LEU A 163 3.05 12.91 12.34
CA LEU A 163 4.35 13.21 12.95
C LEU A 163 4.38 14.65 13.48
N LEU A 164 3.87 15.62 12.72
CA LEU A 164 3.81 17.02 13.13
C LEU A 164 2.91 17.22 14.36
N VAL A 165 1.73 16.60 14.37
CA VAL A 165 0.79 16.69 15.50
C VAL A 165 1.38 16.03 16.76
N ILE A 166 2.00 14.87 16.63
CA ILE A 166 2.63 14.15 17.74
C ILE A 166 3.77 14.98 18.34
N GLN A 167 4.61 15.60 17.50
CA GLN A 167 5.65 16.51 17.98
C GLN A 167 5.05 17.71 18.71
N ARG A 168 4.00 18.32 18.17
CA ARG A 168 3.28 19.46 18.80
C ARG A 168 2.69 19.11 20.16
N ILE A 169 2.00 17.97 20.27
CA ILE A 169 1.34 17.53 21.52
C ILE A 169 2.37 17.28 22.63
N ASN A 170 3.54 16.73 22.28
CA ASN A 170 4.59 16.39 23.24
C ASN A 170 5.58 17.53 23.52
N GLU A 171 5.57 18.60 22.72
CA GLU A 171 6.50 19.73 22.84
C GLU A 171 6.48 20.39 24.24
N PRO A 172 5.33 20.64 24.91
CA PRO A 172 5.35 21.21 26.25
C PRO A 172 6.12 20.36 27.27
N LYS A 173 6.05 19.03 27.12
CA LYS A 173 6.63 18.07 28.08
C LYS A 173 8.12 17.83 27.84
N TRP A 174 8.50 17.56 26.59
CA TRP A 174 9.88 17.17 26.25
C TRP A 174 10.66 18.27 25.55
N GLY A 175 9.99 19.31 25.06
CA GLY A 175 10.64 20.34 24.26
C GLY A 175 10.97 19.88 22.84
N ARG A 176 11.94 20.54 22.22
CA ARG A 176 12.42 20.26 20.86
C ARG A 176 13.85 19.72 20.87
N PRO A 177 14.22 18.79 19.98
CA PRO A 177 15.54 18.18 19.96
C PRO A 177 16.57 19.14 19.33
N PHE A 178 17.69 19.36 20.03
CA PHE A 178 18.80 20.17 19.54
C PHE A 178 20.10 19.36 19.59
N THR A 179 21.02 19.72 18.70
CA THR A 179 22.44 19.36 18.79
C THR A 179 23.12 20.17 19.89
N ASP A 180 24.33 19.75 20.28
CA ASP A 180 25.13 20.46 21.28
C ASP A 180 25.41 21.92 20.87
N ASP A 181 25.63 22.16 19.58
CA ASP A 181 25.84 23.50 18.99
C ASP A 181 24.55 24.31 18.77
N GLY A 182 23.40 23.78 19.21
CA GLY A 182 22.13 24.50 19.26
C GLY A 182 21.35 24.53 17.94
N GLN A 183 21.66 23.66 16.99
CA GLN A 183 20.85 23.46 15.78
C GLN A 183 19.70 22.48 16.06
N LEU A 184 18.51 22.77 15.54
CA LEU A 184 17.37 21.85 15.60
C LEU A 184 17.70 20.54 14.89
N VAL A 185 17.36 19.42 15.52
CA VAL A 185 17.55 18.08 14.95
C VAL A 185 16.28 17.62 14.25
N ASN A 186 16.43 17.21 13.00
CA ASN A 186 15.32 16.79 12.18
C ASN A 186 15.00 15.29 12.33
N ALA A 187 13.71 14.98 12.46
CA ALA A 187 13.17 13.64 12.20
C ALA A 187 13.17 13.34 10.70
N VAL A 188 13.40 12.07 10.35
CA VAL A 188 13.25 11.57 8.97
C VAL A 188 12.57 10.20 9.01
N VAL A 189 11.54 10.05 8.19
CA VAL A 189 10.86 8.77 7.95
C VAL A 189 11.08 8.38 6.49
N LEU A 190 11.67 7.21 6.28
CA LEU A 190 11.80 6.62 4.96
C LEU A 190 10.66 5.64 4.73
N GLY A 191 9.93 5.82 3.63
CA GLY A 191 9.03 4.83 3.08
C GLY A 191 9.81 3.86 2.23
N MET A 192 9.60 2.58 2.47
CA MET A 192 10.22 1.47 1.75
C MET A 192 9.19 0.78 0.87
N GLY A 193 9.61 -0.24 0.11
CA GLY A 193 8.69 -1.10 -0.64
C GLY A 193 7.72 -0.30 -1.52
N LYS A 194 6.44 -0.71 -1.49
CA LYS A 194 5.40 -0.09 -2.32
C LYS A 194 5.17 1.39 -1.98
N LEU A 195 5.25 1.78 -0.71
CA LEU A 195 5.09 3.18 -0.30
C LEU A 195 6.20 4.05 -0.87
N GLY A 196 7.45 3.60 -0.72
CA GLY A 196 8.61 4.32 -1.24
C GLY A 196 8.56 4.48 -2.76
N ALA A 197 8.07 3.46 -3.48
CA ALA A 197 7.85 3.50 -4.93
C ALA A 197 6.60 4.26 -5.39
N ARG A 198 5.72 4.72 -4.48
CA ARG A 198 4.39 5.27 -4.82
C ARG A 198 3.52 4.28 -5.61
N GLU A 199 3.57 3.03 -5.19
CA GLU A 199 2.89 1.89 -5.79
C GLU A 199 2.06 1.12 -4.76
N LEU A 200 1.57 1.76 -3.68
CA LEU A 200 0.71 1.11 -2.68
C LEU A 200 -0.50 0.43 -3.32
N ASN A 201 -0.82 -0.78 -2.86
CA ASN A 201 -2.11 -1.40 -3.18
C ASN A 201 -3.18 -0.95 -2.17
N PHE A 202 -4.44 -1.33 -2.40
CA PHE A 202 -5.58 -0.85 -1.62
C PHE A 202 -5.46 -1.20 -0.13
N SER A 203 -5.03 -2.42 0.20
CA SER A 203 -4.81 -2.87 1.58
C SER A 203 -3.37 -3.35 1.75
N SER A 204 -2.45 -2.39 1.88
CA SER A 204 -1.01 -2.60 2.08
C SER A 204 -0.58 -2.19 3.49
N ASP A 205 0.45 -2.86 3.97
CA ASP A 205 1.29 -2.33 5.05
C ASP A 205 2.09 -1.12 4.53
N VAL A 206 2.43 -0.21 5.44
CA VAL A 206 3.41 0.85 5.19
C VAL A 206 4.75 0.44 5.79
N ASP A 207 5.71 0.14 4.92
CA ASP A 207 7.07 -0.19 5.33
C ASP A 207 7.84 1.09 5.67
N LEU A 208 8.19 1.28 6.94
CA LEU A 208 8.82 2.51 7.44
C LEU A 208 10.17 2.24 8.12
N ILE A 209 11.13 3.12 7.87
CA ILE A 209 12.38 3.21 8.63
C ILE A 209 12.44 4.59 9.28
N TYR A 210 12.65 4.62 10.59
CA TYR A 210 12.75 5.85 11.37
C TYR A 210 14.21 6.18 11.65
N THR A 211 14.58 7.44 11.46
CA THR A 211 15.93 7.94 11.74
C THR A 211 15.91 9.44 12.04
N PHE A 212 17.00 9.96 12.60
CA PHE A 212 17.16 11.38 12.95
C PHE A 212 18.58 11.87 12.70
N GLU A 213 18.70 13.18 12.46
CA GLU A 213 19.93 13.78 11.90
C GLU A 213 21.16 13.63 12.81
N ALA A 214 21.04 13.90 14.11
CA ALA A 214 22.19 13.98 15.01
C ALA A 214 21.83 13.77 16.50
N PRO A 215 22.78 13.28 17.32
CA PRO A 215 22.60 13.20 18.78
C PRO A 215 22.56 14.60 19.42
N GLY A 216 22.19 14.64 20.71
CA GLY A 216 22.07 15.86 21.50
C GLY A 216 20.93 15.72 22.52
N GLU A 217 20.37 16.83 22.96
CA GLU A 217 19.33 16.85 23.99
C GLU A 217 18.17 17.79 23.61
N THR A 218 16.99 17.50 24.15
CA THR A 218 15.84 18.37 23.98
C THR A 218 15.92 19.62 24.87
N ARG A 219 15.34 20.72 24.40
CA ARG A 219 15.30 22.01 25.11
C ARG A 219 13.91 22.61 25.04
N ASP A 220 13.64 23.56 25.94
CA ASP A 220 12.40 24.35 25.99
C ASP A 220 11.13 23.57 26.37
N GLY A 221 11.27 22.40 27.02
CA GLY A 221 10.17 21.65 27.63
C GLY A 221 10.30 21.52 29.15
N GLU A 222 9.28 20.94 29.80
CA GLU A 222 9.31 20.63 31.24
C GLU A 222 10.50 19.72 31.64
N MET A 223 10.94 18.85 30.74
CA MET A 223 12.02 17.90 30.97
C MET A 223 12.90 17.75 29.72
N SER A 224 14.20 18.01 29.88
CA SER A 224 15.23 17.67 28.88
C SER A 224 15.49 16.17 28.88
N ILE A 225 15.55 15.58 27.69
CA ILE A 225 15.92 14.18 27.46
C ILE A 225 16.87 14.06 26.26
N ASP A 226 17.63 12.98 26.23
CA ASP A 226 18.48 12.62 25.08
C ASP A 226 17.64 12.49 23.78
N ASN A 227 18.20 12.97 22.66
CA ASN A 227 17.51 12.99 21.36
C ASN A 227 17.11 11.59 20.89
N HIS A 228 17.94 10.56 21.12
CA HIS A 228 17.58 9.19 20.75
C HIS A 228 16.33 8.75 21.53
N LEU A 229 16.27 9.01 22.84
CA LEU A 229 15.09 8.71 23.65
C LEU A 229 13.85 9.52 23.22
N TYR A 230 14.03 10.79 22.86
CA TYR A 230 12.96 11.63 22.32
C TYR A 230 12.37 11.03 21.04
N PHE A 231 13.22 10.76 20.03
CA PHE A 231 12.74 10.22 18.76
C PHE A 231 12.18 8.82 18.89
N GLU A 232 12.73 7.98 19.79
CA GLU A 232 12.17 6.66 20.07
C GLU A 232 10.73 6.77 20.58
N LYS A 233 10.43 7.74 21.46
CA LYS A 233 9.07 7.98 21.96
C LYS A 233 8.15 8.50 20.87
N ILE A 234 8.58 9.51 20.11
CA ILE A 234 7.80 10.11 19.02
C ILE A 234 7.46 9.07 17.95
N PHE A 235 8.42 8.26 17.52
CA PHE A 235 8.18 7.24 16.49
C PHE A 235 7.38 6.05 16.99
N LYS A 236 7.54 5.62 18.25
CA LYS A 236 6.64 4.62 18.86
C LYS A 236 5.20 5.10 18.89
N GLN A 237 4.98 6.36 19.25
CA GLN A 237 3.65 6.97 19.24
C GLN A 237 3.11 7.04 17.81
N LEU A 238 3.91 7.46 16.82
CA LEU A 238 3.51 7.47 15.42
C LEU A 238 3.10 6.08 14.92
N THR A 239 3.91 5.05 15.20
CA THR A 239 3.56 3.66 14.86
C THR A 239 2.22 3.27 15.50
N SER A 240 2.02 3.53 16.79
CA SER A 240 0.77 3.21 17.49
C SER A 240 -0.44 3.97 16.92
N THR A 241 -0.30 5.26 16.65
CA THR A 241 -1.38 6.09 16.09
C THR A 241 -1.89 5.52 14.76
N LEU A 242 -0.98 5.06 13.91
CA LEU A 242 -1.29 4.53 12.58
C LEU A 242 -1.85 3.10 12.64
N ASP A 243 -1.25 2.23 13.44
CA ASP A 243 -1.44 0.76 13.39
C ASP A 243 -2.51 0.23 14.35
N THR A 244 -2.71 0.85 15.51
CA THR A 244 -3.59 0.30 16.55
C THR A 244 -5.03 0.11 16.06
N MET A 245 -5.58 -1.10 16.17
CA MET A 245 -6.98 -1.34 15.84
C MET A 245 -7.90 -0.71 16.92
N THR A 246 -8.79 0.19 16.51
CA THR A 246 -9.86 0.75 17.36
C THR A 246 -11.24 0.33 16.81
N GLU A 247 -12.31 0.79 17.44
CA GLU A 247 -13.69 0.61 16.94
C GLU A 247 -13.91 1.23 15.55
N GLU A 248 -13.12 2.26 15.22
CA GLU A 248 -13.13 2.94 13.91
C GLU A 248 -12.12 2.34 12.92
N GLY A 249 -11.48 1.21 13.29
CA GLY A 249 -10.47 0.53 12.49
C GLY A 249 -9.05 1.01 12.76
N PHE A 250 -8.23 1.07 11.71
CA PHE A 250 -6.83 1.49 11.74
C PHE A 250 -6.55 2.44 10.57
N VAL A 251 -5.43 3.17 10.61
CA VAL A 251 -5.03 4.04 9.50
C VAL A 251 -4.25 3.22 8.48
N PHE A 252 -3.11 2.67 8.90
CA PHE A 252 -2.26 1.76 8.13
C PHE A 252 -1.57 0.78 9.06
N ARG A 253 -1.45 -0.47 8.63
CA ARG A 253 -0.56 -1.44 9.29
C ARG A 253 0.88 -0.99 9.06
N VAL A 254 1.68 -0.90 10.11
CA VAL A 254 3.05 -0.37 10.01
C VAL A 254 4.07 -1.50 10.14
N ASP A 255 4.92 -1.65 9.13
CA ASP A 255 6.04 -2.58 9.17
C ASP A 255 7.36 -1.82 9.31
N THR A 256 8.14 -2.12 10.35
CA THR A 256 9.46 -1.51 10.60
C THR A 256 10.61 -2.49 10.51
N ARG A 257 10.38 -3.70 9.98
CA ARG A 257 11.36 -4.81 9.96
C ARG A 257 12.51 -4.60 8.98
N LEU A 258 12.36 -3.66 8.05
CA LEU A 258 13.42 -3.27 7.10
C LEU A 258 14.51 -2.37 7.68
N ARG A 259 14.39 -1.94 8.95
CA ARG A 259 15.39 -1.11 9.63
C ARG A 259 16.70 -1.89 9.90
N PRO A 260 17.82 -1.19 10.16
CA PRO A 260 19.07 -1.83 10.58
C PRO A 260 18.88 -2.86 11.70
N PHE A 261 19.46 -4.04 11.52
CA PHE A 261 19.33 -5.21 12.42
C PHE A 261 17.90 -5.78 12.56
N GLY A 262 16.95 -5.34 11.75
CA GLY A 262 15.58 -5.84 11.70
C GLY A 262 14.86 -5.74 13.05
N GLU A 263 14.07 -6.75 13.39
CA GLU A 263 13.28 -6.80 14.65
C GLU A 263 14.15 -6.68 15.91
N SER A 264 15.39 -7.18 15.87
CA SER A 264 16.33 -7.13 16.99
C SER A 264 17.02 -5.76 17.13
N GLY A 265 16.89 -4.89 16.13
CA GLY A 265 17.46 -3.55 16.12
C GLY A 265 16.60 -2.52 16.85
N ALA A 266 17.25 -1.43 17.26
CA ALA A 266 16.55 -0.24 17.76
C ALA A 266 15.53 0.25 16.72
N LEU A 267 14.36 0.72 17.19
CA LEU A 267 13.30 1.23 16.31
C LEU A 267 13.77 2.43 15.48
N VAL A 268 14.64 3.25 16.07
CA VAL A 268 15.19 4.47 15.51
C VAL A 268 16.70 4.47 15.73
N VAL A 269 17.45 5.00 14.77
CA VAL A 269 18.90 5.22 14.91
C VAL A 269 19.29 6.58 14.32
N SER A 270 20.39 7.15 14.79
CA SER A 270 20.94 8.39 14.23
C SER A 270 21.53 8.16 12.84
N PHE A 271 21.74 9.23 12.06
CA PHE A 271 22.36 9.12 10.74
C PHE A 271 23.74 8.48 10.78
N ALA A 272 24.56 8.82 11.78
CA ALA A 272 25.89 8.23 11.94
C ALA A 272 25.81 6.70 12.10
N ALA A 273 24.96 6.22 13.00
CA ALA A 273 24.75 4.78 13.19
C ALA A 273 24.13 4.10 11.97
N PHE A 274 23.27 4.80 11.23
CA PHE A 274 22.67 4.32 9.98
C PHE A 274 23.73 4.13 8.88
N GLU A 275 24.60 5.12 8.70
CA GLU A 275 25.71 5.10 7.74
C GLU A 275 26.71 3.97 8.09
N ASP A 276 27.14 3.90 9.35
CA ASP A 276 28.06 2.86 9.84
C ASP A 276 27.52 1.44 9.60
N TYR A 277 26.21 1.25 9.78
CA TYR A 277 25.57 -0.03 9.56
C TYR A 277 25.64 -0.48 8.10
N TYR A 278 25.23 0.37 7.15
CA TYR A 278 25.21 -0.02 5.74
C TYR A 278 26.61 -0.10 5.12
N GLU A 279 27.58 0.64 5.67
CA GLU A 279 28.99 0.49 5.29
C GLU A 279 29.57 -0.84 5.77
N SER A 280 29.29 -1.24 7.01
CA SER A 280 29.95 -2.38 7.65
C SER A 280 29.22 -3.71 7.52
N TYR A 281 27.88 -3.69 7.56
CA TYR A 281 27.04 -4.88 7.72
C TYR A 281 25.99 -5.05 6.61
N GLY A 282 25.86 -4.07 5.72
CA GLY A 282 24.81 -4.03 4.70
C GLY A 282 24.84 -5.22 3.72
N ARG A 283 23.71 -5.93 3.63
CA ARG A 283 23.53 -7.17 2.87
C ARG A 283 22.97 -6.90 1.47
N ASP A 284 23.15 -7.86 0.56
CA ASP A 284 22.71 -7.70 -0.85
C ASP A 284 21.19 -7.55 -0.99
N TRP A 285 20.39 -8.22 -0.16
CA TRP A 285 18.94 -8.06 -0.19
C TRP A 285 18.50 -6.68 0.32
N GLU A 286 19.27 -6.05 1.22
CA GLU A 286 18.98 -4.68 1.67
C GLU A 286 19.22 -3.69 0.55
N ARG A 287 20.21 -3.93 -0.32
CA ARG A 287 20.39 -3.15 -1.56
C ARG A 287 19.14 -3.22 -2.42
N TYR A 288 18.56 -4.41 -2.57
CA TYR A 288 17.31 -4.63 -3.30
C TYR A 288 16.15 -3.84 -2.69
N ALA A 289 15.95 -3.93 -1.37
CA ALA A 289 14.90 -3.17 -0.66
C ALA A 289 15.08 -1.65 -0.79
N PHE A 290 16.32 -1.15 -0.70
CA PHE A 290 16.62 0.29 -0.77
C PHE A 290 16.47 0.91 -2.16
N ILE A 291 16.28 0.12 -3.22
CA ILE A 291 15.91 0.66 -4.54
C ILE A 291 14.67 1.54 -4.43
N LYS A 292 13.71 1.12 -3.60
CA LYS A 292 12.43 1.79 -3.41
C LYS A 292 12.45 2.83 -2.28
N ALA A 293 13.55 3.01 -1.55
CA ALA A 293 13.59 3.94 -0.42
C ALA A 293 13.34 5.40 -0.84
N ARG A 294 12.50 6.11 -0.09
CA ARG A 294 12.18 7.53 -0.30
C ARG A 294 11.77 8.20 1.00
N VAL A 295 12.09 9.48 1.17
CA VAL A 295 11.59 10.24 2.32
C VAL A 295 10.09 10.48 2.19
N VAL A 296 9.31 10.09 3.21
CA VAL A 296 7.84 10.22 3.23
C VAL A 296 7.33 11.16 4.32
N ALA A 297 8.11 11.39 5.38
CA ALA A 297 7.79 12.36 6.42
C ALA A 297 9.05 12.89 7.12
N GLY A 298 8.88 13.99 7.85
CA GLY A 298 9.98 14.73 8.48
C GLY A 298 10.69 15.68 7.50
N CYS A 299 11.97 15.96 7.74
CA CYS A 299 12.72 16.88 6.88
C CYS A 299 13.19 16.19 5.59
N VAL A 300 12.51 16.50 4.48
CA VAL A 300 12.82 15.95 3.15
C VAL A 300 14.26 16.24 2.73
N GLN A 301 14.73 17.48 2.92
CA GLN A 301 16.07 17.90 2.50
C GLN A 301 17.16 17.12 3.23
N THR A 302 17.00 16.91 4.53
CA THR A 302 17.94 16.15 5.36
C THR A 302 17.88 14.65 5.06
N GLY A 303 16.68 14.09 4.84
CA GLY A 303 16.54 12.69 4.43
C GLY A 303 17.14 12.39 3.05
N GLU A 304 16.97 13.30 2.08
CA GLU A 304 17.60 13.17 0.75
C GLU A 304 19.13 13.21 0.84
N ARG A 305 19.70 14.00 1.76
CA ARG A 305 21.15 13.96 2.05
C ARG A 305 21.60 12.59 2.55
N LEU A 306 20.84 11.95 3.44
CA LEU A 306 21.13 10.58 3.89
C LEU A 306 21.06 9.59 2.73
N LEU A 307 19.97 9.60 1.95
CA LEU A 307 19.82 8.70 0.80
C LEU A 307 20.93 8.90 -0.23
N MET A 308 21.37 10.14 -0.46
CA MET A 308 22.53 10.43 -1.31
C MET A 308 23.81 9.74 -0.85
N LYS A 309 24.08 9.74 0.46
CA LYS A 309 25.24 9.04 1.04
C LYS A 309 25.14 7.52 0.93
N LEU A 310 23.93 6.96 0.94
CA LEU A 310 23.68 5.52 0.79
C LEU A 310 23.67 5.06 -0.67
N ARG A 311 23.64 5.96 -1.65
CA ARG A 311 23.65 5.59 -3.08
C ARG A 311 24.78 4.63 -3.46
N PRO A 312 26.04 4.77 -2.98
CA PRO A 312 27.10 3.81 -3.29
C PRO A 312 26.84 2.40 -2.74
N PHE A 313 26.15 2.29 -1.60
CA PHE A 313 25.74 1.01 -1.03
C PHE A 313 24.70 0.31 -1.93
N VAL A 314 23.67 1.03 -2.35
CA VAL A 314 22.56 0.51 -3.18
C VAL A 314 23.01 0.24 -4.62
N TYR A 315 23.64 1.24 -5.23
CA TYR A 315 23.96 1.28 -6.66
C TYR A 315 25.47 1.22 -6.91
N ARG A 316 26.02 0.02 -6.82
CA ARG A 316 27.45 -0.24 -7.05
C ARG A 316 27.87 0.13 -8.47
N ARG A 317 28.96 0.89 -8.61
CA ARG A 317 29.54 1.26 -9.93
C ARG A 317 30.19 0.07 -10.64
N TYR A 318 30.76 -0.85 -9.86
CA TYR A 318 31.39 -2.08 -10.31
C TYR A 318 30.72 -3.27 -9.63
N LEU A 319 30.36 -4.27 -10.43
CA LEU A 319 29.74 -5.50 -9.96
C LEU A 319 30.72 -6.62 -10.25
N ASP A 320 31.04 -7.35 -9.20
CA ASP A 320 31.87 -8.54 -9.23
C ASP A 320 31.00 -9.79 -9.38
N TYR A 321 31.64 -10.97 -9.41
CA TYR A 321 30.93 -12.24 -9.51
C TYR A 321 29.96 -12.45 -8.34
N SER A 322 30.32 -12.02 -7.12
CA SER A 322 29.49 -12.20 -5.93
C SER A 322 28.15 -11.46 -6.05
N ALA A 323 28.13 -10.25 -6.61
CA ALA A 323 26.90 -9.50 -6.84
C ALA A 323 25.91 -10.24 -7.74
N PHE A 324 26.38 -10.85 -8.82
CA PHE A 324 25.53 -11.63 -9.72
C PHE A 324 25.07 -12.94 -9.09
N GLU A 325 25.92 -13.58 -8.28
CA GLU A 325 25.54 -14.78 -7.56
C GLU A 325 24.43 -14.50 -6.54
N SER A 326 24.51 -13.38 -5.81
CA SER A 326 23.44 -12.94 -4.91
C SER A 326 22.12 -12.68 -5.64
N LEU A 327 22.15 -12.09 -6.84
CA LEU A 327 20.95 -11.95 -7.69
C LEU A 327 20.37 -13.30 -8.10
N ARG A 328 21.22 -14.29 -8.45
CA ARG A 328 20.78 -15.65 -8.78
C ARG A 328 20.16 -16.35 -7.57
N GLN A 329 20.74 -16.20 -6.39
CA GLN A 329 20.20 -16.74 -5.15
C GLN A 329 18.83 -16.14 -4.84
N MET A 330 18.64 -14.82 -5.00
CA MET A 330 17.33 -14.18 -4.85
C MET A 330 16.31 -14.73 -5.86
N LYS A 331 16.69 -14.90 -7.14
CA LYS A 331 15.81 -15.53 -8.16
C LYS A 331 15.39 -16.94 -7.73
N GLN A 332 16.32 -17.76 -7.27
CA GLN A 332 16.05 -19.13 -6.81
C GLN A 332 15.13 -19.16 -5.60
N LEU A 333 15.30 -18.25 -4.64
CA LEU A 333 14.43 -18.13 -3.48
C LEU A 333 12.98 -17.87 -3.90
N ILE A 334 12.76 -16.90 -4.80
CA ILE A 334 11.43 -16.59 -5.35
C ILE A 334 10.80 -17.85 -5.98
N SER A 335 11.51 -18.57 -6.85
CA SER A 335 11.00 -19.79 -7.48
C SER A 335 10.70 -20.92 -6.48
N SER A 336 11.58 -21.12 -5.50
CA SER A 336 11.44 -22.19 -4.51
C SER A 336 10.23 -21.99 -3.58
N GLU A 337 9.92 -20.74 -3.26
CA GLU A 337 8.83 -20.40 -2.36
C GLU A 337 7.46 -20.72 -2.98
N VAL A 338 7.28 -20.41 -4.27
CA VAL A 338 6.07 -20.73 -5.04
C VAL A 338 5.75 -22.23 -4.92
N THR A 339 6.75 -23.06 -5.19
CA THR A 339 6.61 -24.51 -5.24
C THR A 339 6.31 -25.10 -3.86
N ARG A 340 7.03 -24.64 -2.83
CA ARG A 340 6.93 -25.18 -1.48
C ARG A 340 5.61 -24.83 -0.78
N LYS A 341 5.09 -23.62 -1.00
CA LYS A 341 3.91 -23.10 -0.28
C LYS A 341 2.59 -23.31 -1.03
N GLY A 342 2.60 -23.95 -2.20
CA GLY A 342 1.36 -24.19 -2.98
C GLY A 342 0.65 -22.90 -3.39
N MET A 343 1.40 -21.81 -3.61
CA MET A 343 0.87 -20.45 -3.84
C MET A 343 0.30 -20.24 -5.25
N GLN A 344 -0.22 -21.28 -5.88
CA GLN A 344 -0.71 -21.19 -7.25
C GLN A 344 -1.86 -20.20 -7.39
N ASP A 345 -2.74 -20.10 -6.39
CA ASP A 345 -3.86 -19.15 -6.39
C ASP A 345 -3.51 -17.78 -5.80
N ASN A 346 -2.22 -17.52 -5.54
CA ASN A 346 -1.75 -16.23 -5.04
C ASN A 346 -1.27 -15.35 -6.20
N ILE A 347 -1.93 -14.22 -6.44
CA ILE A 347 -1.63 -13.33 -7.58
C ILE A 347 -0.29 -12.60 -7.48
N LYS A 348 0.25 -12.47 -6.25
CA LYS A 348 1.49 -11.74 -5.99
C LYS A 348 2.69 -12.68 -5.93
N LEU A 349 2.56 -13.74 -5.14
CA LEU A 349 3.65 -14.65 -4.80
C LEU A 349 3.70 -15.89 -5.69
N GLY A 350 2.61 -16.26 -6.36
CA GLY A 350 2.55 -17.41 -7.26
C GLY A 350 3.37 -17.21 -8.53
N ALA A 351 3.62 -18.30 -9.27
CA ALA A 351 4.36 -18.27 -10.54
C ALA A 351 3.71 -17.28 -11.52
N GLY A 352 4.52 -16.44 -12.18
CA GLY A 352 4.03 -15.39 -13.06
C GLY A 352 3.36 -14.20 -12.34
N GLY A 353 3.49 -14.11 -11.01
CA GLY A 353 2.86 -13.08 -10.19
C GLY A 353 3.58 -11.73 -10.21
N ILE A 354 2.99 -10.76 -9.50
CA ILE A 354 3.49 -9.37 -9.41
C ILE A 354 4.97 -9.32 -9.03
N ARG A 355 5.39 -10.15 -8.08
CA ARG A 355 6.76 -10.17 -7.54
C ARG A 355 7.81 -10.56 -8.59
N GLU A 356 7.46 -11.45 -9.52
CA GLU A 356 8.40 -11.83 -10.61
C GLU A 356 8.63 -10.67 -11.57
N ILE A 357 7.59 -9.88 -11.87
CA ILE A 357 7.71 -8.65 -12.69
C ILE A 357 8.59 -7.62 -11.98
N GLU A 358 8.35 -7.40 -10.69
CA GLU A 358 9.17 -6.49 -9.88
C GLU A 358 10.64 -6.91 -9.86
N PHE A 359 10.90 -8.21 -9.68
CA PHE A 359 12.25 -8.75 -9.68
C PHE A 359 12.96 -8.53 -11.01
N ILE A 360 12.28 -8.77 -12.14
CA ILE A 360 12.84 -8.53 -13.49
C ILE A 360 13.37 -7.10 -13.59
N GLY A 361 12.57 -6.09 -13.25
CA GLY A 361 13.00 -4.69 -13.35
C GLY A 361 14.05 -4.31 -12.31
N GLN A 362 13.81 -4.61 -11.03
CA GLN A 362 14.68 -4.19 -9.92
C GLN A 362 16.09 -4.79 -10.00
N MET A 363 16.21 -6.03 -10.49
CA MET A 363 17.50 -6.63 -10.75
C MET A 363 18.34 -5.78 -11.71
N PHE A 364 17.74 -5.26 -12.79
CA PHE A 364 18.45 -4.33 -13.69
C PHE A 364 18.78 -3.00 -13.03
N GLN A 365 17.97 -2.53 -12.08
CA GLN A 365 18.29 -1.31 -11.33
C GLN A 365 19.55 -1.49 -10.48
N LEU A 366 19.72 -2.65 -9.83
CA LEU A 366 20.97 -2.99 -9.15
C LEU A 366 22.15 -3.11 -10.11
N ILE A 367 21.92 -3.68 -11.30
CA ILE A 367 22.98 -3.88 -12.29
C ILE A 367 23.44 -2.55 -12.93
N ARG A 368 22.50 -1.64 -13.20
CA ARG A 368 22.72 -0.46 -14.05
C ARG A 368 22.69 0.86 -13.30
N GLY A 369 21.99 0.95 -12.17
CA GLY A 369 21.80 2.19 -11.41
C GLY A 369 23.10 2.85 -10.95
N GLY A 370 24.20 2.08 -10.80
CA GLY A 370 25.51 2.64 -10.48
C GLY A 370 26.15 3.43 -11.62
N ARG A 371 25.70 3.25 -12.86
CA ARG A 371 26.26 3.86 -14.08
C ARG A 371 25.28 4.77 -14.82
N ALA A 372 23.98 4.47 -14.73
CA ALA A 372 22.91 5.23 -15.37
C ALA A 372 21.88 5.62 -14.31
N TRP A 373 21.69 6.93 -14.13
CA TRP A 373 20.86 7.45 -13.05
C TRP A 373 19.37 7.22 -13.31
N GLU A 374 18.98 7.05 -14.58
CA GLU A 374 17.61 6.76 -15.01
C GLU A 374 17.08 5.44 -14.43
N TYR A 375 17.97 4.49 -14.14
CA TYR A 375 17.63 3.21 -13.49
C TYR A 375 17.36 3.33 -11.98
N ARG A 376 17.48 4.53 -11.40
CA ARG A 376 17.21 4.77 -9.97
C ARG A 376 15.76 5.20 -9.71
N CYS A 377 14.91 5.19 -10.73
CA CYS A 377 13.46 5.41 -10.58
C CYS A 377 12.84 4.27 -9.75
N GLN A 378 12.07 4.58 -8.72
CA GLN A 378 11.54 3.57 -7.80
C GLN A 378 10.38 2.75 -8.40
N GLN A 379 9.68 3.30 -9.38
CA GLN A 379 8.49 2.70 -10.00
C GLN A 379 8.88 1.65 -11.05
N ILE A 380 8.17 0.52 -11.08
CA ILE A 380 8.56 -0.61 -11.93
C ILE A 380 8.26 -0.38 -13.42
N ARG A 381 7.10 0.22 -13.74
CA ARG A 381 6.67 0.40 -15.14
C ARG A 381 7.61 1.33 -15.93
N PRO A 382 8.07 2.49 -15.40
CA PRO A 382 9.11 3.28 -16.06
C PRO A 382 10.41 2.51 -16.30
N ILE A 383 10.81 1.65 -15.36
CA ILE A 383 12.01 0.81 -15.49
C ILE A 383 11.84 -0.21 -16.61
N LEU A 384 10.67 -0.86 -16.74
CA LEU A 384 10.40 -1.77 -17.87
C LEU A 384 10.51 -1.06 -19.23
N ARG A 385 9.97 0.16 -19.35
CA ARG A 385 10.12 0.97 -20.58
C ARG A 385 11.57 1.35 -20.84
N LEU A 386 12.35 1.63 -19.79
CA LEU A 386 13.77 1.92 -19.89
C LEU A 386 14.56 0.71 -20.41
N LEU A 387 14.18 -0.51 -20.00
CA LEU A 387 14.78 -1.75 -20.50
C LEU A 387 14.51 -1.99 -21.98
N GLN A 388 13.33 -1.62 -22.48
CA GLN A 388 13.05 -1.62 -23.93
C GLN A 388 13.95 -0.62 -24.66
N ARG A 389 13.97 0.63 -24.19
CA ARG A 389 14.72 1.73 -24.82
C ARG A 389 16.20 1.38 -24.98
N ASP A 390 16.79 0.77 -23.95
CA ASP A 390 18.21 0.43 -23.91
C ASP A 390 18.52 -0.96 -24.50
N GLY A 391 17.51 -1.66 -25.04
CA GLY A 391 17.67 -2.94 -25.76
C GLY A 391 17.91 -4.16 -24.87
N TYR A 392 17.61 -4.10 -23.58
CA TYR A 392 17.72 -5.25 -22.66
C TYR A 392 16.53 -6.19 -22.74
N LEU A 393 15.35 -5.66 -23.09
CA LEU A 393 14.14 -6.43 -23.31
C LEU A 393 13.54 -6.04 -24.67
N HIS A 394 13.01 -7.02 -25.39
CA HIS A 394 12.26 -6.77 -26.61
C HIS A 394 10.94 -6.07 -26.31
N GLU A 395 10.40 -5.33 -27.28
CA GLU A 395 9.12 -4.61 -27.17
C GLU A 395 7.96 -5.53 -26.76
N GLU A 396 7.93 -6.75 -27.29
CA GLU A 396 6.94 -7.77 -26.93
C GLU A 396 7.01 -8.11 -25.44
N ALA A 397 8.20 -8.42 -24.92
CA ALA A 397 8.39 -8.74 -23.50
C ALA A 397 7.97 -7.58 -22.58
N VAL A 398 8.32 -6.34 -22.94
CA VAL A 398 7.94 -5.16 -22.15
C VAL A 398 6.44 -4.91 -22.20
N THR A 399 5.81 -5.10 -23.35
CA THR A 399 4.35 -5.00 -23.49
C THR A 399 3.66 -6.02 -22.59
N GLU A 400 4.09 -7.28 -22.64
CA GLU A 400 3.51 -8.37 -21.83
C GLU A 400 3.72 -8.17 -20.33
N LEU A 401 4.89 -7.70 -19.90
CA LEU A 401 5.18 -7.42 -18.49
C LEU A 401 4.38 -6.22 -17.98
N ILE A 402 4.24 -5.16 -18.77
CA ILE A 402 3.45 -3.98 -18.38
C ILE A 402 1.96 -4.34 -18.29
N SER A 403 1.39 -4.97 -19.33
CA SER A 403 -0.02 -5.37 -19.32
C SER A 403 -0.30 -6.40 -18.21
N GLY A 404 0.62 -7.33 -17.99
CA GLY A 404 0.52 -8.31 -16.92
C GLY A 404 0.55 -7.65 -15.53
N TYR A 405 1.43 -6.68 -15.32
CA TYR A 405 1.46 -5.92 -14.07
C TYR A 405 0.16 -5.17 -13.83
N GLU A 406 -0.35 -4.44 -14.83
CA GLU A 406 -1.62 -3.70 -14.72
C GLU A 406 -2.79 -4.65 -14.37
N PHE A 407 -2.88 -5.79 -15.06
CA PHE A 407 -3.93 -6.78 -14.83
C PHE A 407 -3.87 -7.39 -13.43
N LEU A 408 -2.67 -7.79 -12.98
CA LEU A 408 -2.45 -8.39 -11.68
C LEU A 408 -2.69 -7.37 -10.55
N ARG A 409 -2.22 -6.14 -10.68
CA ARG A 409 -2.48 -5.06 -9.71
C ARG A 409 -3.96 -4.70 -9.63
N LYS A 410 -4.66 -4.67 -10.76
CA LYS A 410 -6.12 -4.44 -10.77
C LYS A 410 -6.87 -5.59 -10.10
N THR A 411 -6.47 -6.83 -10.35
CA THR A 411 -7.03 -8.01 -9.68
C THR A 411 -6.79 -7.94 -8.17
N GLU A 412 -5.57 -7.58 -7.75
CA GLU A 412 -5.21 -7.34 -6.35
C GLU A 412 -6.12 -6.31 -5.69
N HIS A 413 -6.31 -5.16 -6.35
CA HIS A 413 -7.19 -4.11 -5.83
C HIS A 413 -8.64 -4.61 -5.70
N ARG A 414 -9.17 -5.35 -6.67
CA ARG A 414 -10.54 -5.91 -6.59
C ARG A 414 -10.72 -6.86 -5.42
N LEU A 415 -9.74 -7.74 -5.17
CA LEU A 415 -9.76 -8.63 -4.01
C LEU A 415 -9.76 -7.85 -2.68
N GLN A 416 -8.92 -6.82 -2.59
CA GLN A 416 -8.75 -6.04 -1.37
C GLN A 416 -9.91 -5.09 -1.10
N MET A 417 -10.45 -4.44 -2.14
CA MET A 417 -11.57 -3.49 -2.07
C MET A 417 -12.88 -4.11 -1.60
N TRP A 418 -13.00 -5.44 -1.63
CA TRP A 418 -14.19 -6.12 -1.13
C TRP A 418 -14.51 -5.72 0.32
N ARG A 419 -13.51 -5.78 1.22
CA ARG A 419 -13.64 -5.54 2.66
C ARG A 419 -12.43 -4.84 3.29
N ASP A 420 -11.59 -4.19 2.48
CA ASP A 420 -10.30 -3.66 2.92
C ASP A 420 -9.43 -4.72 3.62
N GLN A 421 -9.28 -5.87 2.95
CA GLN A 421 -8.51 -7.00 3.47
C GLN A 421 -7.23 -7.18 2.69
N GLN A 422 -6.12 -7.41 3.39
CA GLN A 422 -4.83 -7.73 2.79
C GLN A 422 -4.81 -9.19 2.32
N THR A 423 -5.52 -9.43 1.23
CA THR A 423 -5.56 -10.73 0.56
C THR A 423 -4.89 -10.64 -0.80
N HIS A 424 -4.20 -11.71 -1.15
CA HIS A 424 -3.63 -11.96 -2.47
C HIS A 424 -4.16 -13.28 -3.06
N GLN A 425 -5.06 -13.96 -2.34
CA GLN A 425 -5.59 -15.27 -2.73
C GLN A 425 -6.85 -15.07 -3.57
N LEU A 426 -6.93 -15.82 -4.67
CA LEU A 426 -8.16 -15.88 -5.46
C LEU A 426 -9.30 -16.49 -4.64
N PRO A 427 -10.54 -16.02 -4.86
CA PRO A 427 -11.70 -16.53 -4.13
C PRO A 427 -12.04 -17.97 -4.53
N VAL A 428 -12.44 -18.77 -3.54
CA VAL A 428 -12.95 -20.13 -3.74
C VAL A 428 -14.47 -20.19 -3.81
N GLN A 429 -15.16 -19.20 -3.24
CA GLN A 429 -16.63 -19.16 -3.19
C GLN A 429 -17.19 -18.69 -4.53
N PRO A 430 -18.18 -19.38 -5.12
CA PRO A 430 -18.74 -19.02 -6.43
C PRO A 430 -19.22 -17.57 -6.52
N GLN A 431 -19.88 -17.05 -5.48
CA GLN A 431 -20.34 -15.65 -5.47
C GLN A 431 -19.18 -14.65 -5.53
N ALA A 432 -18.07 -14.93 -4.84
CA ALA A 432 -16.90 -14.05 -4.86
C ALA A 432 -16.14 -14.13 -6.19
N GLN A 433 -16.12 -15.31 -6.82
CA GLN A 433 -15.59 -15.51 -8.17
C GLN A 433 -16.40 -14.72 -9.22
N GLU A 434 -17.72 -14.75 -9.12
CA GLU A 434 -18.63 -14.00 -10.00
C GLU A 434 -18.42 -12.48 -9.87
N ILE A 435 -18.29 -11.97 -8.65
CA ILE A 435 -17.96 -10.55 -8.41
C ILE A 435 -16.61 -10.19 -9.02
N LEU A 436 -15.56 -10.99 -8.77
CA LEU A 436 -14.22 -10.69 -9.27
C LEU A 436 -14.19 -10.70 -10.81
N ALA A 437 -14.77 -11.70 -11.45
CA ALA A 437 -14.86 -11.79 -12.90
C ALA A 437 -15.59 -10.57 -13.49
N THR A 438 -16.77 -10.26 -12.96
CA THR A 438 -17.60 -9.14 -13.43
C THR A 438 -16.88 -7.79 -13.27
N THR A 439 -16.25 -7.56 -12.13
CA THR A 439 -15.55 -6.29 -11.83
C THR A 439 -14.22 -6.13 -12.55
N MET A 440 -13.66 -7.24 -13.04
CA MET A 440 -12.54 -7.26 -13.98
C MET A 440 -12.99 -7.12 -15.44
N GLY A 441 -14.29 -7.12 -15.73
CA GLY A 441 -14.87 -6.94 -17.07
C GLY A 441 -15.11 -8.24 -17.84
N PHE A 442 -15.13 -9.38 -17.15
CA PHE A 442 -15.39 -10.69 -17.74
C PHE A 442 -16.83 -11.14 -17.46
N GLY A 443 -17.43 -11.87 -18.40
CA GLY A 443 -18.80 -12.37 -18.26
C GLY A 443 -18.93 -13.62 -17.39
N ASP A 444 -17.83 -14.33 -17.13
CA ASP A 444 -17.80 -15.53 -16.29
C ASP A 444 -16.39 -15.77 -15.72
N TRP A 445 -16.31 -16.61 -14.70
CA TRP A 445 -15.08 -16.96 -14.00
C TRP A 445 -14.06 -17.69 -14.87
N GLU A 446 -14.51 -18.56 -15.77
CA GLU A 446 -13.64 -19.38 -16.61
C GLU A 446 -12.83 -18.52 -17.58
N LYS A 447 -13.47 -17.52 -18.20
CA LYS A 447 -12.79 -16.54 -19.06
C LYS A 447 -11.75 -15.72 -18.30
N PHE A 448 -12.11 -15.25 -17.10
CA PHE A 448 -11.18 -14.49 -16.25
C PHE A 448 -9.95 -15.33 -15.89
N ILE A 449 -10.15 -16.57 -15.44
CA ILE A 449 -9.05 -17.46 -15.04
C ILE A 449 -8.17 -17.84 -16.23
N SER A 450 -8.76 -18.12 -17.40
CA SER A 450 -8.00 -18.41 -18.61
C SER A 450 -7.08 -17.25 -18.99
N GLU A 451 -7.58 -16.00 -18.96
CA GLU A 451 -6.77 -14.82 -19.23
C GLU A 451 -5.68 -14.63 -18.17
N LEU A 452 -6.01 -14.77 -16.89
CA LEU A 452 -5.05 -14.69 -15.79
C LEU A 452 -3.92 -15.72 -15.95
N GLN A 453 -4.24 -16.97 -16.32
CA GLN A 453 -3.25 -18.02 -16.54
C GLN A 453 -2.36 -17.72 -17.75
N SER A 454 -2.93 -17.24 -18.85
CA SER A 454 -2.19 -16.81 -20.04
C SER A 454 -1.17 -15.71 -19.70
N ILE A 455 -1.59 -14.69 -18.96
CA ILE A 455 -0.73 -13.60 -18.49
C ILE A 455 0.39 -14.15 -17.59
N ARG A 456 0.06 -14.99 -16.62
CA ARG A 456 1.06 -15.55 -15.69
C ARG A 456 2.06 -16.44 -16.39
N GLN A 457 1.66 -17.23 -17.39
CA GLN A 457 2.58 -18.03 -18.19
C GLN A 457 3.60 -17.16 -18.95
N LYS A 458 3.17 -16.03 -19.50
CA LYS A 458 4.05 -15.07 -20.18
C LYS A 458 5.04 -14.43 -19.21
N VAL A 459 4.56 -13.96 -18.06
CA VAL A 459 5.43 -13.39 -17.01
C VAL A 459 6.46 -14.42 -16.54
N GLN A 460 6.00 -15.64 -16.24
CA GLN A 460 6.87 -16.74 -15.82
C GLN A 460 7.91 -17.07 -16.89
N HIS A 461 7.53 -17.10 -18.16
CA HIS A 461 8.46 -17.31 -19.28
C HIS A 461 9.58 -16.25 -19.29
N HIS A 462 9.22 -14.97 -19.15
CA HIS A 462 10.21 -13.88 -19.07
C HIS A 462 11.10 -13.99 -17.83
N PHE A 463 10.52 -14.35 -16.68
CA PHE A 463 11.24 -14.54 -15.43
C PHE A 463 12.23 -15.72 -15.51
N GLU A 464 11.84 -16.84 -16.10
CA GLU A 464 12.71 -18.01 -16.28
C GLU A 464 13.86 -17.69 -17.23
N ASN A 465 13.57 -17.04 -18.35
CA ASN A 465 14.55 -16.74 -19.40
C ASN A 465 15.43 -15.53 -19.11
N ILE A 466 15.20 -14.78 -18.03
CA ILE A 466 16.11 -13.72 -17.65
C ILE A 466 17.45 -14.30 -17.22
N VAL A 467 18.49 -14.03 -18.04
CA VAL A 467 19.82 -14.59 -17.85
C VAL A 467 20.72 -13.62 -17.09
N LEU A 468 21.15 -14.05 -15.91
CA LEU A 468 22.20 -13.40 -15.13
C LEU A 468 23.57 -13.94 -15.58
N MET A 469 24.14 -13.40 -16.66
CA MET A 469 25.50 -13.74 -17.10
C MET A 469 26.55 -12.86 -16.39
N PRO A 470 27.36 -13.45 -15.51
CA PRO A 470 28.82 -13.37 -15.64
C PRO A 470 29.27 -14.67 -16.30
N GLY A 471 30.05 -14.59 -17.39
CA GLY A 471 30.30 -15.74 -18.27
C GLY A 471 30.53 -17.09 -17.57
N GLY A 472 29.68 -18.08 -17.87
CA GLY A 472 29.93 -19.53 -17.72
C GLY A 472 29.52 -20.22 -16.40
N PRO A 473 29.17 -21.53 -16.39
CA PRO A 473 28.28 -22.13 -15.38
C PRO A 473 29.00 -22.99 -14.31
N ARG A 474 28.51 -22.97 -13.07
CA ARG A 474 27.84 -24.09 -12.37
C ARG A 474 27.63 -23.77 -10.89
N ALA A 475 26.44 -24.13 -10.41
CA ALA A 475 26.05 -24.10 -9.01
C ALA A 475 26.94 -25.02 -8.14
N VAL A 476 27.23 -24.55 -6.93
CA VAL A 476 27.68 -25.37 -5.80
C VAL A 476 26.61 -25.22 -4.70
N PRO A 477 26.08 -26.30 -4.11
CA PRO A 477 25.16 -26.18 -3.00
C PRO A 477 25.93 -26.05 -1.69
N SER A 478 25.64 -25.02 -0.89
CA SER A 478 25.94 -25.07 0.55
C SER A 478 25.04 -24.16 1.37
N GLU A 479 24.47 -24.80 2.39
CA GLU A 479 23.87 -24.32 3.63
C GLU A 479 22.53 -23.55 3.57
N GLN A 480 21.48 -24.32 3.88
CA GLN A 480 20.18 -23.81 4.27
C GLN A 480 20.23 -23.05 5.60
N SER A 481 19.31 -22.10 5.70
CA SER A 481 18.67 -21.57 6.91
C SER A 481 19.23 -20.25 7.47
N GLN A 482 18.58 -19.15 7.04
CA GLN A 482 18.14 -18.04 7.91
C GLN A 482 17.24 -17.01 7.17
N PHE A 483 17.02 -17.14 5.87
CA PHE A 483 16.31 -16.12 5.06
C PHE A 483 14.78 -16.29 4.94
N THR A 484 14.21 -17.39 5.40
CA THR A 484 12.79 -17.71 5.18
C THR A 484 11.82 -16.84 5.98
N HIS A 485 12.25 -16.29 7.13
CA HIS A 485 11.38 -15.49 8.00
C HIS A 485 11.43 -13.98 7.67
N LEU A 486 12.57 -13.46 7.20
CA LEU A 486 12.72 -12.03 6.84
C LEU A 486 12.18 -11.67 5.45
N TRP A 487 12.08 -12.59 4.50
CA TRP A 487 11.51 -12.24 3.19
C TRP A 487 9.98 -12.11 3.22
N ASN A 488 9.29 -12.72 4.19
CA ASN A 488 7.86 -12.50 4.41
C ASN A 488 7.58 -11.07 4.94
N SER A 489 8.59 -10.39 5.52
CA SER A 489 8.42 -9.01 5.99
C SER A 489 8.47 -7.96 4.89
N ILE A 490 9.18 -8.22 3.79
CA ILE A 490 9.19 -7.31 2.63
C ILE A 490 7.82 -7.31 1.92
N ASP A 491 7.02 -8.36 2.15
CA ASP A 491 5.81 -8.62 1.40
C ASP A 491 4.50 -8.62 2.22
N GLY A 492 4.54 -8.26 3.51
CA GLY A 492 3.35 -8.04 4.31
C GLY A 492 2.36 -9.21 4.27
N VAL A 493 2.84 -10.44 4.53
CA VAL A 493 1.94 -11.58 4.72
C VAL A 493 2.33 -12.27 6.01
N ASP A 494 1.53 -12.03 7.05
CA ASP A 494 1.55 -12.78 8.30
C ASP A 494 1.20 -14.25 8.07
N ASN A 495 1.95 -15.13 8.72
CA ASN A 495 1.54 -16.51 8.95
C ASN A 495 1.78 -16.84 10.43
N GLN A 496 0.75 -16.67 11.25
CA GLN A 496 0.60 -17.44 12.48
C GLN A 496 0.05 -18.83 12.11
N THR A 497 0.86 -19.88 12.29
CA THR A 497 0.54 -21.14 12.99
C THR A 497 1.47 -22.28 12.57
N LEU A 498 1.76 -23.15 13.55
CA LEU A 498 2.48 -24.44 13.50
C LEU A 498 4.01 -24.25 13.51
N ILE A 499 4.76 -24.67 14.54
CA ILE A 499 4.82 -26.02 15.10
C ILE A 499 5.11 -25.95 16.62
N ASN A 500 4.19 -26.51 17.42
CA ASN A 500 4.49 -27.13 18.71
C ASN A 500 4.45 -28.65 18.47
N GLU A 501 5.18 -29.40 19.31
CA GLU A 501 5.35 -30.87 19.32
C GLU A 501 6.39 -31.41 18.31
N ASP A 502 7.62 -31.68 18.75
CA ASP A 502 7.97 -32.87 19.54
C ASP A 502 9.49 -33.10 19.65
N SER A 503 9.91 -33.43 20.88
CA SER A 503 11.01 -34.34 21.31
C SER A 503 11.75 -33.73 22.52
N VAL A 504 11.49 -34.18 23.75
CA VAL A 504 11.88 -35.51 24.29
C VAL A 504 13.35 -35.82 24.02
N ARG A 505 14.25 -35.12 24.69
CA ARG A 505 15.19 -35.65 25.70
C ARG A 505 16.09 -34.56 26.26
#